data_AF-A0A2D0JVY4-F1
#
_entry.id   AF-A0A2D0JVY4-F1
#
_cell.length_a   1.000
_cell.length_b   1.000
_cell.length_c   1.000
_cell.angle_alpha   90.00
_cell.angle_beta   90.00
_cell.angle_gamma   90.00
#
_symmetry.space_group_name_H-M   'P 1'
#
loop_
_entity.id
_entity.type
_entity.pdbx_description
1 polymer ?
#
loop_
_entity_poly.entity_id
_entity_poly.type
_entity_poly.pdbx_seq_one_letter_code
_entity_poly.pdbx_strand_id
1 'polypeptide(L)' 'MPKLTDKEIRAWIKSGERFEGKADGNGLYLRFREIDRIPSWRFRYKLAGKSRTMNLGTYADLSLANLNIW' A
#
# COMPACT_ATOMS: atom_id res chain seq x y z
N MET A 1 12.38 2.84 8.35
CA MET A 1 11.46 3.60 7.48
C MET A 1 10.27 3.99 8.33
N PRO A 2 9.78 5.24 8.27
CA PRO A 2 8.58 5.63 9.00
C PRO A 2 7.39 4.78 8.53
N LYS A 3 6.57 4.33 9.47
CA LYS A 3 5.29 3.68 9.19
C LYS A 3 4.35 4.69 8.52
N LEU A 4 3.60 4.25 7.52
CA LEU A 4 2.60 5.11 6.90
C LEU A 4 1.50 5.40 7.92
N THR A 5 0.95 6.61 7.88
CA THR A 5 -0.19 6.97 8.72
C THR A 5 -1.44 7.19 7.87
N ASP A 6 -2.60 6.97 8.50
CA ASP A 6 -3.90 7.23 7.87
C ASP A 6 -4.01 8.68 7.37
N LYS A 7 -3.46 9.62 8.15
CA LYS A 7 -3.43 11.05 7.82
C LYS A 7 -2.67 11.35 6.53
N GLU A 8 -1.49 10.75 6.35
CA GLU A 8 -0.68 10.93 5.14
C GLU A 8 -1.38 10.33 3.92
N ILE A 9 -1.94 9.12 4.06
CA ILE A 9 -2.65 8.45 2.98
C ILE A 9 -3.84 9.29 2.51
N ARG A 10 -4.65 9.80 3.44
CA ARG A 10 -5.77 10.70 3.11
C ARG A 10 -5.30 12.01 2.48
N ALA A 11 -4.17 12.56 2.93
CA ALA A 11 -3.60 13.77 2.33
C ALA A 11 -3.22 13.55 0.86
N TRP A 12 -2.59 12.41 0.52
CA TRP A 12 -2.28 12.05 -0.86
C TRP A 12 -3.51 11.81 -1.72
N ILE A 13 -4.53 11.15 -1.16
CA ILE A 13 -5.81 10.97 -1.87
C ILE A 13 -6.44 12.33 -2.18
N LYS A 14 -6.46 13.25 -1.21
CA LYS A 14 -7.05 14.58 -1.35
C LYS A 14 -6.26 15.48 -2.31
N SER A 15 -4.93 15.41 -2.29
CA SER A 15 -4.08 16.19 -3.19
C SER A 15 -4.05 15.64 -4.61
N GLY A 16 -4.49 14.40 -4.80
CA GLY A 16 -4.34 13.69 -6.07
C GLY A 16 -2.92 13.19 -6.31
N GLU A 17 -2.03 13.21 -5.32
CA GLU A 17 -0.66 12.71 -5.47
C GLU A 17 -0.67 11.24 -5.90
N ARG A 18 0.09 10.93 -6.96
CA ARG A 18 0.22 9.59 -7.52
C ARG A 18 1.65 9.07 -7.35
N PHE A 19 1.77 7.77 -7.11
CA PHE A 19 3.04 7.10 -6.88
C PHE A 19 2.98 5.61 -7.20
N GLU A 20 4.13 5.08 -7.61
CA GLU A 20 4.34 3.67 -7.93
C GLU A 20 4.29 2.77 -6.68
N GLY A 21 4.80 3.26 -5.55
CA GLY A 21 4.80 2.56 -4.28
C GLY A 21 5.42 3.39 -3.15
N LYS A 22 4.72 3.50 -2.02
CA LYS A 22 5.28 4.00 -0.75
C LYS A 22 5.28 2.86 0.27
N ALA A 23 6.44 2.55 0.82
CA ALA A 23 6.61 1.38 1.70
C ALA A 23 6.09 1.67 3.11
N ASP A 24 5.33 0.71 3.66
CA ASP A 24 4.99 0.64 5.08
C ASP A 24 5.96 -0.28 5.86
N GLY A 25 6.77 -1.07 5.15
CA GLY A 25 7.81 -1.94 5.72
C GLY A 25 7.47 -3.42 5.58
N ASN A 26 8.46 -4.28 5.80
CA ASN A 26 8.35 -5.75 5.72
C ASN A 26 7.73 -6.27 4.40
N GLY A 27 7.93 -5.53 3.29
CA GLY A 27 7.36 -5.89 1.99
C GLY A 27 5.93 -5.37 1.76
N LEU A 28 5.27 -4.80 2.78
CA LEU A 28 4.01 -4.08 2.61
C LEU A 28 4.27 -2.67 2.05
N TYR A 29 3.52 -2.30 1.03
CA TYR A 29 3.55 -0.97 0.45
C TYR A 29 2.20 -0.58 -0.15
N LEU A 30 1.94 0.72 -0.19
CA LEU A 30 0.77 1.31 -0.82
C LEU A 30 1.12 1.73 -2.25
N ARG A 31 0.26 1.45 -3.22
CA ARG A 31 0.37 1.93 -4.61
C ARG A 31 -0.83 2.81 -4.96
N PHE A 32 -0.57 3.92 -5.65
CA PHE A 32 -1.63 4.80 -6.14
C PHE A 32 -1.22 5.47 -7.46
N ARG A 33 -1.38 4.79 -8.59
CA ARG A 33 -1.09 5.31 -9.94
C ARG A 33 -2.27 6.11 -10.49
N GLU A 34 -2.06 6.80 -11.61
CA GLU A 34 -3.12 7.54 -12.30
C GLU A 34 -4.33 6.68 -12.65
N ILE A 35 -4.10 5.42 -13.06
CA ILE A 35 -5.17 4.45 -13.36
C ILE A 35 -5.97 4.00 -12.13
N ASP A 36 -5.43 4.24 -10.93
CA ASP A 36 -6.07 3.80 -9.69
C ASP A 36 -7.04 4.88 -9.21
N ARG A 37 -8.30 4.48 -8.99
CA ARG A 37 -9.29 5.34 -8.35
C ARG A 37 -9.03 5.46 -6.84
N ILE A 38 -8.55 4.38 -6.20
CA ILE A 38 -8.29 4.27 -4.77
C ILE A 38 -6.93 3.59 -4.59
N PRO A 39 -6.08 4.02 -3.64
CA PRO A 39 -4.83 3.34 -3.35
C PRO A 39 -5.04 1.86 -3.02
N SER A 40 -4.08 1.01 -3.43
CA SER A 40 -4.12 -0.44 -3.19
C SER A 40 -2.92 -0.90 -2.36
N TRP A 41 -3.17 -1.77 -1.40
CA TRP A 41 -2.14 -2.40 -0.60
C TRP A 41 -1.54 -3.57 -1.34
N ARG A 42 -0.21 -3.65 -1.35
CA ARG A 42 0.53 -4.72 -1.99
C ARG A 42 1.58 -5.27 -1.06
N PHE A 43 1.75 -6.59 -1.13
CA PHE A 43 2.75 -7.31 -0.37
C PHE A 43 3.76 -7.97 -1.30
N ARG A 44 5.01 -7.53 -1.22
CA ARG A 44 6.12 -8.13 -1.94
C ARG A 44 6.81 -9.15 -1.04
N TYR A 45 6.99 -10.36 -1.56
CA TYR A 45 7.64 -11.47 -0.87
C TYR A 45 8.47 -12.30 -1.85
N LYS A 46 9.27 -13.23 -1.31
CA LYS A 46 9.97 -14.24 -2.11
C LYS A 46 9.39 -15.62 -1.77
N LEU A 47 9.11 -16.40 -2.80
CA LEU A 47 8.75 -17.82 -2.67
C LEU A 47 9.70 -18.63 -3.54
N ALA A 48 10.44 -19.56 -2.93
CA ALA A 48 11.52 -20.30 -3.60
C ALA A 48 12.52 -19.38 -4.33
N GLY A 49 12.94 -18.30 -3.66
CA GLY A 49 13.87 -17.30 -4.21
C GLY A 49 13.27 -16.35 -5.26
N LYS A 50 12.06 -16.63 -5.78
CA LYS A 50 11.41 -15.81 -6.81
C LYS A 50 10.55 -14.71 -6.18
N SER A 51 10.79 -13.47 -6.61
CA SER A 51 10.01 -12.30 -6.19
C SER A 51 8.57 -12.40 -6.68
N ARG A 52 7.62 -12.17 -5.78
CA ARG A 52 6.18 -12.13 -6.05
C ARG A 52 5.58 -10.88 -5.42
N THR A 53 4.43 -10.47 -5.95
CA THR A 53 3.64 -9.35 -5.42
C THR A 53 2.20 -9.79 -5.33
N MET A 54 1.62 -9.72 -4.15
CA MET A 54 0.20 -9.97 -3.89
C MET A 54 -0.53 -8.64 -3.75
N ASN A 55 -1.72 -8.53 -4.34
CA ASN A 55 -2.65 -7.44 -4.05
C ASN A 55 -3.48 -7.83 -2.83
N LEU A 56 -3.47 -6.99 -1.80
CA LEU A 56 -4.22 -7.23 -0.56
C LEU A 56 -5.61 -6.60 -0.57
N GLY A 57 -5.89 -5.66 -1.49
CA GLY A 57 -7.15 -4.93 -1.56
C GLY A 57 -6.95 -3.42 -1.61
N THR A 58 -8.06 -2.69 -1.68
CA THR A 58 -8.01 -1.22 -1.68
C THR A 58 -7.95 -0.68 -0.25
N TYR A 59 -7.44 0.53 -0.10
CA TYR A 59 -7.45 1.23 1.19
C TYR A 59 -8.88 1.52 1.71
N ALA A 60 -9.89 1.53 0.84
CA ALA A 60 -11.28 1.70 1.26
C ALA A 60 -11.84 0.44 1.94
N ASP A 61 -11.43 -0.75 1.49
CA ASP A 61 -11.85 -2.03 2.06
C ASP A 61 -10.98 -2.41 3.27
N LEU A 62 -9.70 -2.05 3.22
CA LEU A 62 -8.70 -2.30 4.24
C LEU A 62 -8.05 -0.98 4.66
N SER A 63 -8.69 -0.31 5.61
CA SER A 63 -8.04 0.80 6.32
C SER A 63 -6.74 0.32 6.96
N LEU A 64 -5.77 1.21 7.17
CA LEU A 64 -4.47 0.85 7.74
C LEU A 64 -4.59 0.06 9.06
N ALA A 65 -5.59 0.36 9.88
CA ALA A 65 -5.86 -0.33 11.13
C ALA A 65 -6.25 -1.81 10.96
N ASN A 66 -6.77 -2.20 9.78
CA ASN A 66 -7.18 -3.57 9.48
C ASN A 66 -6.01 -4.44 8.98
N LEU A 67 -4.86 -3.84 8.64
CA LEU A 67 -3.68 -4.56 8.16
C LEU A 67 -2.83 -5.05 9.32
N ASN A 68 -3.32 -6.08 10.01
CA ASN A 68 -2.50 -6.85 10.93
C ASN A 68 -2.01 -8.12 10.22
N ILE A 69 -0.84 -8.04 9.58
CA ILE A 69 -0.16 -9.19 8.96
C ILE A 69 0.97 -9.64 9.89
N TRP A 70 0.57 -10.15 11.07
CA TRP A 70 1.36 -10.93 12.01
C TRP A 70 0.43 -11.88 12.76
#